data_AF-A0A7C3HKT4-F1
#
_entry.id   AF-A0A7C3HKT4-F1
#
_cell.length_a   1.000
_cell.length_b   1.000
_cell.length_c   1.000
_cell.angle_alpha   90.00
_cell.angle_beta   90.00
_cell.angle_gamma   90.00
#
_symmetry.space_group_name_H-M   'P 1'
#
loop_
_entity.id
_entity.type
_entity.pdbx_description
1 polymer ?
#
loop_
_entity_poly.entity_id
_entity_poly.type
_entity_poly.pdbx_seq_one_letter_code
_entity_poly.pdbx_strand_id
1 'polypeptide(L)'
;PGAINIFFRDIAKEENLKKLDPDKKIVTYCYTGHTGEIAATALAMLGYNATNLKFGIMSWTKDANVRVQSAFSEDTDAHDYPLHTGTNP
;
A
#
# COMPACT_ATOMS: atom_id res chain seq x y z
N PRO A 1 6.43 1.91 15.23
CA PRO A 1 7.40 0.80 15.36
C PRO A 1 6.64 -0.53 15.56
N GLY A 2 7.13 -1.64 15.00
CA GLY A 2 6.49 -2.97 15.15
C GLY A 2 5.75 -3.52 13.92
N ALA A 3 5.88 -2.89 12.75
CA ALA A 3 5.34 -3.44 11.51
C ALA A 3 6.14 -4.69 11.08
N ILE A 4 5.42 -5.74 10.64
CA ILE A 4 6.03 -6.95 10.09
C ILE A 4 6.28 -6.71 8.60
N ASN A 5 7.53 -6.87 8.15
CA ASN A 5 7.87 -6.75 6.73
C ASN A 5 7.58 -8.08 6.02
N ILE A 6 6.60 -8.06 5.11
CA ILE A 6 6.25 -9.17 4.22
C ILE A 6 6.11 -8.61 2.82
N PHE A 7 6.80 -9.20 1.84
CA PHE A 7 6.64 -8.80 0.44
C PHE A 7 5.26 -9.21 -0.07
N PHE A 8 4.55 -8.32 -0.77
CA PHE A 8 3.13 -8.53 -1.11
C PHE A 8 2.86 -9.81 -1.91
N ARG A 9 3.81 -10.25 -2.75
CA ARG A 9 3.69 -11.51 -3.52
C ARG A 9 3.75 -12.76 -2.65
N ASP A 10 4.31 -12.62 -1.45
CA ASP A 10 4.51 -13.71 -0.50
C ASP A 10 3.45 -13.71 0.62
N ILE A 11 2.51 -12.76 0.63
CA ILE A 11 1.57 -12.56 1.75
C ILE A 11 0.71 -13.80 2.07
N ALA A 12 0.35 -14.57 1.03
CA ALA A 12 -0.49 -15.75 1.16
C ALA A 12 0.30 -17.04 1.46
N LYS A 13 1.63 -16.97 1.56
CA LYS A 13 2.44 -18.14 1.94
C LYS A 13 2.20 -18.49 3.40
N GLU A 14 2.13 -19.79 3.71
CA GLU A 14 1.78 -20.29 5.04
C GLU A 14 2.70 -19.74 6.15
N GLU A 15 4.01 -19.65 5.89
CA GLU A 15 4.98 -19.10 6.84
C GLU A 15 4.75 -17.62 7.16
N ASN A 16 4.11 -16.88 6.26
CA ASN A 16 3.77 -15.47 6.47
C ASN A 16 2.42 -15.32 7.16
N LEU A 17 1.43 -16.15 6.82
CA LEU A 17 0.14 -16.17 7.51
C LEU A 17 0.29 -16.51 8.99
N LYS A 18 1.21 -17.42 9.36
CA LYS A 18 1.52 -17.75 10.76
C LYS A 18 2.04 -16.58 11.59
N LYS A 19 2.50 -15.51 10.96
CA LYS A 19 2.97 -14.28 11.65
C LYS A 19 1.82 -13.32 11.95
N LEU A 20 0.64 -13.55 11.39
CA LEU A 20 -0.53 -12.67 11.48
C LEU A 20 -1.50 -13.22 12.53
N ASP A 21 -2.00 -12.31 13.35
CA ASP A 21 -3.04 -12.63 14.33
C ASP A 21 -4.41 -12.52 13.64
N PRO A 22 -5.15 -13.64 13.46
CA PRO A 22 -6.42 -13.63 12.72
C PRO A 22 -7.54 -12.89 13.44
N ASP A 23 -7.43 -12.69 14.77
CA ASP A 23 -8.45 -12.02 15.58
C ASP A 23 -8.28 -10.50 15.62
N LYS A 24 -7.19 -9.98 15.02
CA LYS A 24 -6.90 -8.55 14.96
C LYS A 24 -7.18 -7.97 13.58
N LYS A 25 -7.56 -6.69 13.57
CA LYS A 25 -7.57 -5.91 12.35
C LYS A 25 -6.14 -5.75 11.82
N ILE A 26 -5.91 -6.18 10.59
CA ILE A 26 -4.64 -6.04 9.89
C ILE A 26 -4.68 -4.77 9.04
N VAL A 27 -3.70 -3.90 9.21
CA VAL A 27 -3.50 -2.72 8.35
C VAL A 27 -2.24 -2.94 7.54
N THR A 28 -2.39 -3.21 6.24
CA THR A 28 -1.26 -3.27 5.31
C THR A 28 -0.88 -1.86 4.88
N TYR A 29 0.38 -1.67 4.52
CA TYR A 29 0.81 -0.46 3.84
C TYR A 29 2.01 -0.78 2.97
N CYS A 30 2.19 0.03 1.94
CA CYS A 30 3.47 0.15 1.27
C CYS A 30 3.84 1.63 1.17
N TYR A 31 4.77 1.96 0.29
CA TYR A 31 5.16 3.33 -0.03
C TYR A 31 3.96 4.21 -0.41
N THR A 32 3.22 3.84 -1.45
CA THR A 32 2.13 4.65 -2.01
C THR A 32 0.73 4.09 -1.76
N GLY A 33 0.64 2.95 -1.09
CA GLY A 33 -0.61 2.23 -0.82
C GLY A 33 -0.99 1.20 -1.89
N HIS A 34 -0.38 1.20 -3.08
CA HIS A 34 -0.80 0.31 -4.18
C HIS A 34 -0.56 -1.18 -3.89
N THR A 35 0.69 -1.58 -3.59
CA THR A 35 0.99 -2.98 -3.25
C THR A 35 0.47 -3.38 -1.87
N GLY A 36 0.24 -2.41 -0.98
CA GLY A 36 -0.48 -2.62 0.28
C GLY A 36 -1.91 -3.08 0.04
N GLU A 37 -2.61 -2.50 -0.93
CA GLU A 37 -3.97 -2.90 -1.32
C GLU A 37 -4.04 -4.33 -1.86
N ILE A 38 -3.06 -4.72 -2.68
CA ILE A 38 -2.97 -6.09 -3.20
C ILE A 38 -2.87 -7.08 -2.03
N ALA A 39 -2.03 -6.78 -1.03
CA ALA A 39 -1.89 -7.60 0.17
C ALA A 39 -3.18 -7.61 1.02
N ALA A 40 -3.82 -6.45 1.22
CA ALA A 40 -5.08 -6.36 1.97
C ALA A 40 -6.19 -7.19 1.31
N THR A 41 -6.33 -7.07 -0.01
CA THR A 41 -7.31 -7.86 -0.79
C THR A 41 -7.05 -9.35 -0.65
N ALA A 42 -5.79 -9.80 -0.80
CA ALA A 42 -5.44 -11.20 -0.65
C ALA A 42 -5.77 -11.74 0.76
N LEU A 43 -5.46 -10.98 1.81
CA LEU A 43 -5.79 -11.35 3.19
C LEU A 43 -7.31 -11.37 3.43
N ALA A 44 -8.05 -10.40 2.88
CA ALA A 44 -9.51 -10.36 2.98
C ALA A 44 -10.16 -11.58 2.31
N MET A 45 -9.66 -12.00 1.14
CA MET A 45 -10.10 -13.23 0.46
C MET A 45 -9.84 -14.50 1.28
N LEU A 46 -8.83 -14.48 2.16
CA LEU A 46 -8.52 -15.57 3.09
C LEU A 46 -9.28 -15.47 4.42
N GLY A 47 -10.19 -14.51 4.58
CA GLY A 47 -11.05 -14.35 5.75
C GLY A 47 -10.51 -13.44 6.85
N TYR A 48 -9.37 -12.77 6.64
CA TYR A 48 -8.85 -11.81 7.62
C TYR A 48 -9.61 -10.48 7.57
N ASN A 49 -9.75 -9.82 8.73
CA ASN A 49 -10.16 -8.42 8.80
C ASN A 49 -8.99 -7.51 8.38
N ALA A 50 -8.77 -7.38 7.08
CA ALA A 50 -7.66 -6.62 6.51
C ALA A 50 -8.13 -5.34 5.81
N THR A 51 -7.36 -4.27 5.95
CA THR A 51 -7.52 -3.02 5.20
C THR A 51 -6.16 -2.45 4.85
N ASN A 52 -6.12 -1.55 3.87
CA ASN A 52 -4.92 -0.86 3.45
C ASN A 52 -4.87 0.56 4.01
N LEU A 53 -3.69 1.01 4.39
CA LEU A 53 -3.46 2.40 4.72
C LEU A 53 -3.55 3.25 3.45
N LYS A 54 -4.60 4.07 3.34
CA LYS A 54 -4.82 4.95 2.19
C LYS A 54 -3.58 5.82 1.95
N PHE A 55 -3.03 5.78 0.73
CA PHE A 55 -1.79 6.43 0.30
C PHE A 55 -0.49 5.90 0.93
N GLY A 56 -0.54 4.77 1.66
CA GLY A 56 0.66 4.13 2.22
C GLY A 56 1.36 4.95 3.30
N ILE A 57 2.66 4.75 3.47
CA ILE A 57 3.45 5.46 4.49
C ILE A 57 3.50 6.98 4.22
N MET A 58 3.26 7.42 2.98
CA MET A 58 3.25 8.85 2.64
C MET A 58 2.19 9.65 3.38
N SER A 59 1.03 9.06 3.68
CA SER A 59 -0.03 9.74 4.46
C SER A 59 0.15 9.59 5.97
N TRP A 60 1.01 8.67 6.42
CA TRP A 60 1.16 8.37 7.84
C TRP A 60 1.85 9.49 8.62
N THR A 61 2.90 10.09 8.05
CA THR A 61 3.73 11.06 8.77
C THR A 61 4.36 12.09 7.83
N LYS A 62 4.56 13.31 8.35
CA LYS A 62 5.32 14.34 7.65
C LYS A 62 6.83 14.10 7.72
N ASP A 63 7.30 13.30 8.67
CA ASP A 63 8.73 12.98 8.84
C ASP A 63 9.29 12.20 7.63
N ALA A 64 10.17 12.84 6.87
CA ALA A 64 10.78 12.27 5.68
C ALA A 64 11.72 11.09 6.01
N ASN A 65 12.35 11.08 7.19
CA ASN A 65 13.23 9.99 7.61
C ASN A 65 12.43 8.72 7.88
N VAL A 66 11.20 8.85 8.38
CA VAL A 66 10.32 7.70 8.60
C VAL A 66 9.71 7.20 7.29
N ARG A 67 9.33 8.12 6.38
CA ARG A 67 8.75 7.74 5.09
C ARG A 67 9.73 7.11 4.13
N VAL A 68 11.02 7.42 4.25
CA VAL A 68 12.12 7.03 3.35
C VAL A 68 11.92 7.38 1.86
N GLN A 69 10.86 8.11 1.54
CA GLN A 69 10.54 8.63 0.21
C GLN A 69 9.73 9.93 0.32
N SER A 70 9.80 10.75 -0.73
CA SER A 70 8.95 11.94 -0.87
C SER A 70 7.47 11.56 -0.99
N ALA A 71 6.60 12.42 -0.46
CA ALA A 71 5.17 12.30 -0.73
C ALA A 71 4.88 12.87 -2.12
N PHE A 72 3.78 12.45 -2.73
CA PHE A 72 3.30 13.04 -3.98
C PHE A 72 3.14 14.56 -3.83
N SER A 73 3.66 15.32 -4.79
CA SER A 73 3.47 16.76 -4.93
C SER A 73 3.06 17.10 -6.36
N GLU A 74 2.10 18.02 -6.51
CA GLU A 74 1.69 18.52 -7.82
C GLU A 74 2.86 19.16 -8.56
N ASP A 75 3.72 19.91 -7.87
CA ASP A 75 4.85 20.63 -8.46
C ASP A 75 5.90 19.72 -9.12
N THR A 76 6.03 18.46 -8.67
CA THR A 76 7.11 17.56 -9.11
C THR A 76 6.62 16.31 -9.82
N ASP A 77 5.43 15.83 -9.47
CA ASP A 77 4.95 14.50 -9.87
C ASP A 77 3.72 14.58 -10.80
N ALA A 78 3.05 15.73 -10.91
CA ALA A 78 2.00 15.94 -11.90
C ALA A 78 2.62 16.43 -13.23
N HIS A 79 2.47 15.63 -14.29
CA HIS A 79 3.16 15.87 -15.57
C HIS A 79 2.33 16.61 -16.62
N ASP A 80 1.10 17.03 -16.32
CA ASP A 80 0.19 17.77 -17.20
C ASP A 80 0.19 17.25 -18.67
N TYR A 81 0.06 15.94 -18.85
CA TYR A 81 0.07 15.34 -20.18
C TYR A 81 -1.12 15.82 -21.01
N PRO A 82 -0.94 16.04 -22.33
CA PRO A 82 -1.99 16.60 -23.18
C PRO A 82 -3.22 15.69 -23.27
N LEU A 83 -4.41 16.28 -23.14
CA LEU A 83 -5.68 15.59 -23.35
C LEU A 83 -6.04 15.59 -24.84
N HIS A 84 -6.05 14.40 -25.47
CA HIS A 84 -6.51 14.23 -26.85
C HIS A 84 -7.99 13.84 -26.86
N THR A 85 -8.88 14.72 -27.34
CA THR A 85 -10.34 14.47 -27.42
C THR A 85 -10.82 14.08 -28.83
N GLY A 86 -9.94 13.53 -29.67
CA GLY A 86 -10.26 13.07 -31.03
C GLY A 86 -10.59 11.57 -31.11
N THR A 87 -11.28 11.14 -32.17
CA THR A 87 -11.66 9.73 -32.40
C THR A 87 -10.55 8.84 -32.95
N ASN A 88 -9.30 9.32 -33.02
CA ASN A 88 -8.17 8.51 -33.50
C ASN A 88 -7.20 8.23 -32.35
N PRO A 89 -6.87 6.93 -32.10
CA PRO A 89 -5.90 6.53 -31.08
C PRO A 89 -4.48 7.01 -31.38
#